data_AF-A0AAD9KXH4-F1
#
_entry.id   AF-A0AAD9KXH4-F1
#
_cell.length_a   1.000
_cell.length_b   1.000
_cell.length_c   1.000
_cell.angle_alpha   90.00
_cell.angle_beta   90.00
_cell.angle_gamma   90.00
#
_symmetry.space_group_name_H-M   'P 1'
#
loop_
_entity.id
_entity.type
_entity.pdbx_description
1 polymer ?
#
loop_
_entity_poly.entity_id
_entity_poly.type
_entity_poly.pdbx_seq_one_letter_code
_entity_poly.pdbx_strand_id
1 'polypeptide(L)'
;MRICCDVDVVNRLLPSFNMKKKGKSSRAQLSVGRKPGAGGNTGEVFLMMCTKLDRNGAKYQLRNNIEQYFTKFVQQGKATIRFQEPPHDLVICQADPIQLKSFLSVVRLGHQGNDLSKVTLSSLAPASAKQVERQRTKMVVTNRKDYPITTGFPISLTSLRVSDCTLKRIDSRMLRLYNLRSLDLSGNHLKTLPDDFSRLDRLSELRLANNHLEDIPVGFCSGPLCQTLNLLDLSGNRLKMLRSEFCQLEALVTLKLDSNELCCLPHGINRMTQLRFISAVGNKLQTLPASFTQLRLENLDLSGNEFIQAGPSSAIDRLRFPSLLECAAKAIHKHRVVYTEEDVGHLLRYLRSGKRCLCGNVCFTSHVHYLTTLDLRQVTSEVTAIDQRGSVIAPCEAFLCSRSCFEKYQRNPYSSLWKKSSVT
;
A
#
# COMPACT_ATOMS: atom_id res chain seq x y z
N MET A 1 -13.89 31.45 -19.99
CA MET A 1 -14.05 30.23 -19.17
C MET A 1 -13.14 29.12 -19.68
N ARG A 2 -12.53 28.33 -18.79
CA ARG A 2 -11.67 27.18 -19.16
C ARG A 2 -11.97 25.96 -18.27
N ILE A 3 -11.85 24.76 -18.81
CA ILE A 3 -11.92 23.49 -18.07
C ILE A 3 -10.79 22.55 -18.50
N CYS A 4 -10.34 21.69 -17.59
CA CYS A 4 -9.36 20.63 -17.89
C CYS A 4 -10.08 19.28 -17.84
N CYS A 5 -9.98 18.50 -18.91
CA CYS A 5 -10.72 17.25 -19.06
C CYS A 5 -9.99 16.31 -20.01
N ASP A 6 -10.49 15.09 -20.16
CA ASP A 6 -10.05 14.20 -21.24
C ASP A 6 -11.01 14.38 -22.42
N VAL A 7 -10.44 14.55 -23.62
CA VAL A 7 -11.21 14.78 -24.84
C VAL A 7 -10.81 13.77 -25.89
N ASP A 8 -11.81 13.14 -26.49
CA ASP A 8 -11.67 12.39 -27.72
C ASP A 8 -12.37 13.16 -28.86
N VAL A 9 -11.70 13.26 -30.01
CA VAL A 9 -12.23 13.97 -31.18
C VAL A 9 -12.51 12.94 -32.25
N VAL A 10 -13.79 12.68 -32.48
CA VAL A 10 -14.24 11.74 -33.50
C VAL A 10 -14.53 12.52 -34.77
N ASN A 11 -13.70 12.33 -35.81
CA ASN A 11 -13.96 12.89 -37.13
C ASN A 11 -14.92 11.96 -37.90
N ARG A 12 -16.12 12.47 -38.20
CA ARG A 12 -17.20 11.70 -38.82
C ARG A 12 -16.97 11.38 -40.31
N LEU A 13 -15.97 11.99 -40.95
CA LEU A 13 -15.59 11.70 -42.33
C LEU A 13 -14.56 10.56 -42.45
N LEU A 14 -13.88 10.17 -41.37
CA LEU A 14 -12.87 9.10 -41.43
C LEU A 14 -13.42 7.72 -41.83
N PRO A 15 -14.63 7.30 -41.37
CA PRO A 15 -15.23 6.06 -41.81
C PRO A 15 -15.47 5.98 -43.33
N SER A 16 -15.84 7.10 -43.98
CA SER A 16 -16.01 7.15 -45.44
C SER A 16 -14.69 7.04 -46.22
N PHE A 17 -13.54 7.25 -45.57
CA PHE A 17 -12.21 7.06 -46.15
C PHE A 17 -11.57 5.71 -45.76
N ASN A 18 -12.34 4.74 -45.23
CA ASN A 18 -11.83 3.48 -44.69
C ASN A 18 -10.77 3.62 -43.58
N MET A 19 -10.67 4.78 -42.93
CA MET A 19 -9.74 5.01 -41.82
C MET A 19 -10.46 4.85 -40.48
N LYS A 20 -10.16 3.79 -39.74
CA LYS A 20 -10.68 3.60 -38.37
C LYS A 20 -9.68 4.13 -37.35
N LYS A 21 -9.84 5.37 -36.88
CA LYS A 21 -9.15 5.84 -35.68
C LYS A 21 -10.07 5.63 -34.47
N LYS A 22 -9.83 4.58 -33.67
CA LYS A 22 -10.31 4.56 -32.28
C LYS A 22 -9.50 5.63 -31.55
N GLY A 23 -10.07 6.82 -31.42
CA GLY A 23 -9.42 7.91 -30.71
C GLY A 23 -9.17 7.50 -29.26
N LYS A 24 -7.90 7.51 -28.83
CA LYS A 24 -7.58 7.45 -27.40
C LYS A 24 -7.86 8.84 -26.85
N SER A 25 -8.73 8.93 -25.84
CA SER A 25 -8.98 10.21 -25.16
C SER A 25 -7.66 10.78 -24.64
N SER A 26 -7.45 12.07 -24.91
CA SER A 26 -6.23 12.80 -24.53
C SER A 26 -6.58 13.88 -23.51
N ARG A 27 -5.70 14.11 -22.54
CA ARG A 27 -5.88 15.22 -21.60
C ARG A 27 -5.81 16.53 -22.39
N ALA A 28 -6.81 17.39 -22.20
CA ALA A 28 -7.00 18.61 -22.94
C ALA A 28 -7.46 19.75 -22.03
N GLN A 29 -7.12 20.97 -22.42
CA GLN A 29 -7.74 22.18 -21.90
C GLN A 29 -8.74 22.70 -22.93
N LEU A 30 -10.00 22.84 -22.52
CA LEU A 30 -11.04 23.48 -23.31
C LEU A 30 -11.24 24.91 -22.81
N SER A 31 -11.19 25.87 -23.73
CA SER A 31 -11.37 27.29 -23.43
C SER A 31 -12.42 27.89 -24.35
N VAL A 32 -13.31 28.71 -23.81
CA VAL A 32 -14.22 29.54 -24.60
C VAL A 32 -13.81 30.99 -24.46
N GLY A 33 -13.59 31.64 -25.61
CA GLY A 33 -13.10 33.01 -25.67
C GLY A 33 -13.22 33.63 -27.06
N ARG A 34 -12.91 34.93 -27.14
CA ARG A 34 -12.81 35.70 -28.39
C ARG A 34 -11.37 35.68 -28.90
N LYS A 35 -11.19 35.76 -30.23
CA LYS A 35 -9.86 35.83 -30.86
C LYS A 35 -9.14 37.14 -30.45
N PRO A 36 -7.87 37.10 -30.03
CA PRO A 36 -7.10 38.32 -29.77
C PRO A 36 -6.98 39.17 -31.04
N GLY A 37 -7.27 40.47 -30.96
CA GLY A 37 -7.16 41.41 -32.09
C GLY A 37 -8.48 41.77 -32.80
N ALA A 38 -9.60 41.13 -32.46
CA ALA A 38 -10.92 41.57 -32.90
C ALA A 38 -11.39 42.72 -31.98
N GLY A 39 -11.12 43.97 -32.36
CA GLY A 39 -11.58 45.14 -31.64
C GLY A 39 -13.11 45.25 -31.70
N GLY A 40 -13.78 45.18 -30.54
CA GLY A 40 -15.22 45.40 -30.41
C GLY A 40 -16.00 44.24 -29.78
N ASN A 41 -17.19 44.56 -29.26
CA ASN A 41 -18.10 43.60 -28.62
C ASN A 41 -18.74 42.58 -29.61
N THR A 42 -18.34 42.65 -30.88
CA THR A 42 -18.84 41.91 -32.05
C THR A 42 -17.93 40.76 -32.49
N GLY A 43 -16.85 40.47 -31.76
CA GLY A 43 -15.89 39.42 -32.11
C GLY A 43 -16.47 38.00 -32.02
N GLU A 44 -16.19 37.18 -33.03
CA GLU A 44 -16.59 35.77 -33.09
C GLU A 44 -16.05 34.97 -31.89
N VAL A 45 -16.90 34.09 -31.37
CA VAL A 45 -16.61 33.26 -30.20
C VAL A 45 -16.16 31.88 -30.65
N PHE A 46 -15.01 31.44 -30.13
CA PHE A 46 -14.43 30.15 -30.43
C PHE A 46 -14.33 29.28 -29.17
N LEU A 47 -14.49 27.98 -29.36
CA LEU A 47 -14.01 26.97 -28.45
C LEU A 47 -12.63 26.52 -28.93
N MET A 48 -11.64 26.65 -28.06
CA MET A 48 -10.27 26.21 -28.31
C MET A 48 -9.95 24.99 -27.47
N MET A 49 -9.46 23.94 -28.12
CA MET A 49 -9.01 22.70 -27.50
C MET A 49 -7.49 22.59 -27.63
N CYS A 50 -6.78 22.75 -26.51
CA CYS A 50 -5.34 22.51 -26.46
C CYS A 50 -5.07 21.10 -25.96
N THR A 51 -4.20 20.37 -26.66
CA THR A 51 -3.72 19.02 -26.29
C THR A 51 -2.20 19.03 -26.14
N LYS A 52 -1.60 17.93 -25.65
CA LYS A 52 -0.15 17.83 -25.54
C LYS A 52 0.53 17.95 -26.92
N LEU A 53 -0.11 17.41 -27.96
CA LEU A 53 0.38 17.40 -29.34
C LEU A 53 0.15 18.75 -30.02
N ASP A 54 -0.94 19.44 -29.68
CA ASP A 54 -1.29 20.75 -30.22
C ASP A 54 -1.57 21.74 -29.08
N ARG A 55 -0.52 22.42 -28.63
CA ARG A 55 -0.60 23.44 -27.58
C ARG A 55 -1.20 24.75 -28.08
N ASN A 56 -1.11 25.04 -29.39
CA ASN A 56 -1.69 26.22 -30.02
C ASN A 56 -3.21 26.11 -30.16
N GLY A 57 -3.71 24.87 -30.16
CA GLY A 57 -5.09 24.50 -29.93
C GLY A 57 -5.95 24.57 -31.18
N ALA A 58 -6.71 23.49 -31.41
CA ALA A 58 -7.74 23.44 -32.44
C ALA A 58 -8.90 24.37 -32.07
N LYS A 59 -9.32 25.21 -33.00
CA LYS A 59 -10.36 26.22 -32.79
C LYS A 59 -11.62 25.82 -33.54
N TYR A 60 -12.74 25.86 -32.84
CA TYR A 60 -14.08 25.61 -33.36
C TYR A 60 -14.89 26.88 -33.19
N GLN A 61 -15.38 27.45 -34.29
CA GLN A 61 -16.33 28.55 -34.22
C GLN A 61 -17.61 28.03 -33.57
N LEU A 62 -18.21 28.81 -32.64
CA LEU A 62 -19.41 28.36 -31.93
C LEU A 62 -20.71 28.79 -32.63
N ARG A 63 -20.75 30.01 -33.15
CA ARG A 63 -21.95 30.62 -33.74
C ARG A 63 -22.50 29.73 -34.85
N ASN A 64 -23.75 29.28 -34.71
CA ASN A 64 -24.46 28.43 -35.67
C ASN A 64 -23.74 27.14 -36.11
N ASN A 65 -22.71 26.68 -35.38
CA ASN A 65 -21.86 25.57 -35.82
C ASN A 65 -22.00 24.30 -34.95
N ILE A 66 -23.00 24.23 -34.09
CA ILE A 66 -23.28 23.05 -33.27
C ILE A 66 -24.56 22.41 -33.79
N GLU A 67 -24.49 21.13 -34.12
CA GLU A 67 -25.62 20.33 -34.59
C GLU A 67 -26.39 19.76 -33.39
N GLN A 68 -25.68 19.25 -32.37
CA GLN A 68 -26.31 18.59 -31.24
C GLN A 68 -25.43 18.60 -29.98
N TYR A 69 -26.09 18.62 -28.81
CA TYR A 69 -25.45 18.41 -27.50
C TYR A 69 -25.94 17.10 -26.88
N PHE A 70 -25.00 16.25 -26.45
CA PHE A 70 -25.31 15.05 -25.68
C PHE A 70 -24.92 15.26 -24.22
N THR A 71 -25.90 15.54 -23.37
CA THR A 71 -25.67 15.95 -21.97
C THR A 71 -26.24 15.01 -20.91
N LYS A 72 -26.64 13.79 -21.29
CA LYS A 72 -27.25 12.79 -20.38
C LYS A 72 -26.37 12.47 -19.16
N PHE A 73 -25.04 12.56 -19.30
CA PHE A 73 -24.08 12.14 -18.27
C PHE A 73 -23.24 13.30 -17.71
N VAL A 74 -23.73 14.55 -17.77
CA VAL A 74 -22.98 15.72 -17.27
C VAL A 74 -22.66 15.60 -15.77
N GLN A 75 -23.56 15.01 -14.98
CA GLN A 75 -23.33 14.76 -13.55
C GLN A 75 -22.18 13.76 -13.30
N GLN A 76 -21.84 12.94 -14.29
CA GLN A 76 -20.70 12.02 -14.26
C GLN A 76 -19.44 12.62 -14.93
N GLY A 77 -19.45 13.92 -15.25
CA GLY A 77 -18.34 14.60 -15.92
C GLY A 77 -18.17 14.24 -17.40
N LYS A 78 -19.26 13.82 -18.08
CA LYS A 78 -19.25 13.40 -19.49
C LYS A 78 -20.25 14.20 -20.33
N ALA A 79 -19.83 14.61 -21.53
CA ALA A 79 -20.69 15.25 -22.51
C ALA A 79 -20.11 15.12 -23.92
N THR A 80 -20.94 15.25 -24.95
CA THR A 80 -20.45 15.34 -26.34
C THR A 80 -21.03 16.57 -27.01
N ILE A 81 -20.17 17.33 -27.70
CA ILE A 81 -20.55 18.47 -28.53
C ILE A 81 -20.30 18.08 -29.99
N ARG A 82 -21.36 18.06 -30.79
CA ARG A 82 -21.29 17.72 -32.22
C ARG A 82 -21.27 18.98 -33.06
N PHE A 83 -20.20 19.18 -33.81
CA PHE A 83 -20.02 20.33 -34.68
C PHE A 83 -20.49 20.05 -36.11
N GLN A 84 -21.01 21.07 -36.79
CA GLN A 84 -21.34 21.01 -38.21
C GLN A 84 -20.06 21.05 -39.05
N GLU A 85 -19.21 22.07 -38.85
CA GLU A 85 -17.95 22.25 -39.55
C GLU A 85 -16.78 22.58 -38.59
N PRO A 86 -15.68 21.80 -38.60
CA PRO A 86 -15.58 20.48 -39.22
C PRO A 86 -16.54 19.48 -38.54
N PRO A 87 -16.97 18.40 -39.23
CA PRO A 87 -17.93 17.42 -38.72
C PRO A 87 -17.28 16.51 -37.64
N HIS A 88 -16.95 17.11 -36.51
CA HIS A 88 -16.29 16.49 -35.37
C HIS A 88 -17.26 16.34 -34.19
N ASP A 89 -17.22 15.18 -33.55
CA ASP A 89 -17.81 14.98 -32.22
C ASP A 89 -16.71 15.14 -31.16
N LEU A 90 -16.83 16.17 -30.33
CA LEU A 90 -15.92 16.43 -29.22
C LEU A 90 -16.46 15.75 -27.96
N VAL A 91 -15.93 14.58 -27.65
CA VAL A 91 -16.35 13.72 -26.53
C VAL A 91 -15.54 14.06 -25.29
N ILE A 92 -16.19 14.74 -24.34
CA ILE A 92 -15.63 15.16 -23.06
C ILE A 92 -15.83 14.06 -22.03
N CYS A 93 -14.74 13.70 -21.35
CA CYS A 93 -14.69 12.72 -20.27
C CYS A 93 -13.90 13.28 -19.07
N GLN A 94 -14.19 12.78 -17.87
CA GLN A 94 -13.43 13.11 -16.65
C GLN A 94 -13.29 14.63 -16.37
N ALA A 95 -14.31 15.41 -16.70
CA ALA A 95 -14.41 16.80 -16.30
C ALA A 95 -15.05 16.92 -14.91
N ASP A 96 -14.72 17.97 -14.17
CA ASP A 96 -15.47 18.32 -12.95
C ASP A 96 -16.95 18.62 -13.32
N PRO A 97 -17.95 17.96 -12.71
CA PRO A 97 -19.36 18.11 -13.11
C PRO A 97 -19.89 19.54 -13.02
N ILE A 98 -19.47 20.30 -12.00
CA ILE A 98 -19.92 21.68 -11.76
C ILE A 98 -19.33 22.60 -12.83
N GLN A 99 -18.02 22.49 -13.07
CA GLN A 99 -17.35 23.23 -14.13
C GLN A 99 -17.87 22.86 -15.52
N LEU A 100 -18.14 21.57 -15.79
CA LEU A 100 -18.67 21.10 -17.06
C LEU A 100 -20.07 21.66 -17.34
N LYS A 101 -20.96 21.67 -16.34
CA LYS A 101 -22.31 22.23 -16.48
C LYS A 101 -22.26 23.72 -16.82
N SER A 102 -21.44 24.48 -16.10
CA SER A 102 -21.23 25.90 -16.37
C SER A 102 -20.59 26.12 -17.75
N PHE A 103 -19.62 25.30 -18.13
CA PHE A 103 -18.94 25.36 -19.44
C PHE A 103 -19.90 25.16 -20.60
N LEU A 104 -20.75 24.12 -20.54
CA LEU A 104 -21.74 23.85 -21.58
C LEU A 104 -22.78 24.96 -21.69
N SER A 105 -23.12 25.63 -20.58
CA SER A 105 -24.00 26.81 -20.60
C SER A 105 -23.40 27.94 -21.43
N VAL A 106 -22.10 28.24 -21.21
CA VAL A 106 -21.37 29.26 -21.98
C VAL A 106 -21.27 28.89 -23.46
N VAL A 107 -21.02 27.61 -23.77
CA VAL A 107 -20.98 27.13 -25.17
C VAL A 107 -22.33 27.31 -25.87
N ARG A 108 -23.45 27.05 -25.19
CA ARG A 108 -24.81 27.25 -25.74
C ARG A 108 -25.10 28.72 -26.02
N LEU A 109 -24.74 29.61 -25.10
CA LEU A 109 -24.88 31.05 -25.30
C LEU A 109 -24.05 31.53 -26.51
N GLY A 110 -22.81 31.05 -26.64
CA GLY A 110 -21.95 31.36 -27.78
C GLY A 110 -22.47 30.83 -29.12
N HIS A 111 -23.15 29.67 -29.11
CA HIS A 111 -23.79 29.12 -30.30
C HIS A 111 -25.01 29.92 -30.76
N GLN A 112 -25.86 30.34 -29.82
CA GLN A 112 -27.07 31.13 -30.06
C GLN A 112 -26.79 32.59 -30.45
N GLY A 113 -25.54 33.05 -30.36
CA GLY A 113 -25.17 34.43 -30.65
C GLY A 113 -25.63 35.43 -29.60
N ASN A 114 -25.97 34.97 -28.38
CA ASN A 114 -26.38 35.82 -27.27
C ASN A 114 -25.20 36.65 -26.75
N ASP A 115 -25.49 37.82 -26.17
CA ASP A 115 -24.45 38.69 -25.63
C ASP A 115 -23.75 38.04 -24.43
N LEU A 116 -22.45 37.77 -24.61
CA LEU A 116 -21.56 37.18 -23.60
C LEU A 116 -20.85 38.25 -22.76
N SER A 117 -21.21 39.54 -22.87
CA SER A 117 -20.64 40.66 -22.11
C SER A 117 -20.65 40.44 -20.59
N LYS A 118 -21.66 39.73 -20.06
CA LYS A 118 -21.80 39.40 -18.64
C LYS A 118 -20.98 38.18 -18.18
N VAL A 119 -20.35 37.46 -19.10
CA VAL A 119 -19.57 36.25 -18.80
C VAL A 119 -18.09 36.56 -18.93
N THR A 120 -17.29 36.27 -17.90
CA THR A 120 -15.83 36.39 -17.96
C THR A 120 -15.24 35.38 -18.95
N LEU A 121 -15.14 35.79 -20.22
CA LEU A 121 -14.47 35.03 -21.26
C LEU A 121 -12.96 35.10 -21.05
N SER A 122 -12.29 33.98 -21.29
CA SER A 122 -10.84 33.93 -21.13
C SER A 122 -10.21 34.34 -22.46
N SER A 123 -9.07 35.04 -22.44
CA SER A 123 -8.27 35.20 -23.66
C SER A 123 -7.89 33.80 -24.17
N LEU A 124 -8.02 33.57 -25.47
CA LEU A 124 -7.60 32.32 -26.09
C LEU A 124 -6.06 32.30 -26.13
N ALA A 125 -5.46 31.71 -25.11
CA ALA A 125 -4.01 31.56 -24.96
C ALA A 125 -3.63 30.06 -25.01
N PRO A 126 -2.46 29.70 -25.57
CA PRO A 126 -1.94 28.34 -25.53
C PRO A 126 -1.91 27.78 -24.11
N ALA A 127 -2.22 26.49 -23.97
CA ALA A 127 -2.22 25.84 -22.68
C ALA A 127 -0.79 25.57 -22.18
N SER A 128 -0.57 25.71 -20.87
CA SER A 128 0.71 25.33 -20.27
C SER A 128 0.86 23.80 -20.21
N ALA A 129 2.10 23.30 -20.24
CA ALA A 129 2.36 21.86 -20.19
C ALA A 129 1.66 21.16 -19.00
N LYS A 130 1.61 21.83 -17.84
CA LYS A 130 0.98 21.31 -16.61
C LYS A 130 -0.54 21.13 -16.71
N GLN A 131 -1.21 21.90 -17.58
CA GLN A 131 -2.68 21.85 -17.74
C GLN A 131 -3.13 20.71 -18.65
N VAL A 132 -2.24 20.24 -19.52
CA VAL A 132 -2.56 19.30 -20.58
C VAL A 132 -1.86 17.96 -20.42
N GLU A 133 -0.92 17.86 -19.50
CA GLU A 133 -0.30 16.59 -19.12
C GLU A 133 -1.07 15.90 -17.98
N ARG A 134 -1.32 14.60 -18.12
CA ARG A 134 -1.77 13.77 -17.00
C ARG A 134 -0.66 13.76 -15.95
N GLN A 135 -1.03 14.05 -14.70
CA GLN A 135 -0.10 13.87 -13.58
C GLN A 135 0.35 12.41 -13.55
N ARG A 136 1.67 12.19 -13.48
CA ARG A 136 2.22 10.84 -13.39
C ARG A 136 1.78 10.24 -12.05
N THR A 137 1.02 9.15 -12.11
CA THR A 137 0.58 8.36 -10.94
C THR A 137 1.41 7.11 -10.75
N LYS A 138 2.09 6.65 -11.81
CA LYS A 138 3.00 5.50 -11.76
C LYS A 138 4.37 5.91 -12.27
N MET A 139 5.41 5.45 -11.58
CA MET A 139 6.80 5.63 -12.01
C MET A 139 7.55 4.33 -11.77
N VAL A 140 8.33 3.92 -12.77
CA VAL A 140 9.18 2.73 -12.74
C VAL A 140 10.59 3.18 -13.08
N VAL A 141 11.54 2.82 -12.24
CA VAL A 141 12.97 3.08 -12.41
C VAL A 141 13.67 1.74 -12.22
N THR A 142 14.24 1.19 -13.29
CA THR A 142 14.96 -0.10 -13.27
C THR A 142 16.46 0.08 -13.52
N ASN A 143 16.89 1.32 -13.74
CA ASN A 143 18.28 1.66 -13.97
C ASN A 143 18.63 2.93 -13.19
N ARG A 144 19.81 2.96 -12.61
CA ARG A 144 20.30 4.09 -11.83
C ARG A 144 20.39 5.39 -12.65
N LYS A 145 20.57 5.31 -13.97
CA LYS A 145 20.58 6.49 -14.86
C LYS A 145 19.22 7.21 -14.91
N ASP A 146 18.13 6.47 -14.76
CA ASP A 146 16.76 7.00 -14.82
C ASP A 146 16.26 7.49 -13.45
N TYR A 147 17.10 7.38 -12.43
CA TYR A 147 16.77 7.80 -11.08
C TYR A 147 16.63 9.34 -11.02
N PRO A 148 15.51 9.87 -10.49
CA PRO A 148 15.24 11.32 -10.52
C PRO A 148 16.06 12.07 -9.47
N ILE A 149 17.32 12.38 -9.80
CA ILE A 149 18.21 13.15 -8.92
C ILE A 149 17.77 14.62 -8.90
N THR A 150 17.63 15.26 -10.07
CA THR A 150 17.37 16.71 -10.21
C THR A 150 15.89 17.09 -10.18
N THR A 151 15.02 16.29 -10.79
CA THR A 151 13.58 16.62 -10.91
C THR A 151 12.76 16.24 -9.68
N GLY A 152 13.28 15.33 -8.84
CA GLY A 152 12.55 14.72 -7.73
C GLY A 152 11.41 13.80 -8.18
N PHE A 153 10.72 13.21 -7.20
CA PHE A 153 9.57 12.34 -7.43
C PHE A 153 8.28 13.16 -7.52
N PRO A 154 7.40 12.91 -8.52
CA PRO A 154 6.09 13.56 -8.57
C PRO A 154 5.23 13.23 -7.35
N ILE A 155 4.73 14.27 -6.65
CA ILE A 155 3.90 14.10 -5.44
C ILE A 155 2.54 13.41 -5.68
N SER A 156 2.11 13.31 -6.95
CA SER A 156 0.88 12.64 -7.37
C SER A 156 1.03 11.12 -7.55
N LEU A 157 2.21 10.57 -7.30
CA LEU A 157 2.46 9.14 -7.44
C LEU A 157 1.61 8.34 -6.46
N THR A 158 0.97 7.29 -6.99
CA THR A 158 0.26 6.25 -6.25
C THR A 158 0.99 4.92 -6.31
N SER A 159 1.86 4.72 -7.30
CA SER A 159 2.73 3.54 -7.42
C SER A 159 4.13 3.95 -7.85
N LEU A 160 5.12 3.53 -7.08
CA LEU A 160 6.53 3.76 -7.36
C LEU A 160 7.28 2.44 -7.30
N ARG A 161 7.94 2.08 -8.40
CA ARG A 161 8.88 0.98 -8.47
C ARG A 161 10.28 1.53 -8.74
N VAL A 162 11.22 1.20 -7.88
CA VAL A 162 12.64 1.47 -8.07
C VAL A 162 13.42 0.17 -7.84
N SER A 163 13.63 -0.59 -8.90
CA SER A 163 14.37 -1.87 -8.89
C SER A 163 15.79 -1.67 -9.38
N ASP A 164 16.72 -2.53 -8.96
CA ASP A 164 18.04 -2.70 -9.59
C ASP A 164 18.87 -1.41 -9.69
N CYS A 165 18.60 -0.46 -8.78
CA CYS A 165 19.25 0.85 -8.75
C CYS A 165 20.42 0.90 -7.77
N THR A 166 20.82 -0.24 -7.18
CA THR A 166 21.89 -0.37 -6.17
C THR A 166 21.73 0.61 -5.00
N LEU A 167 20.48 0.90 -4.60
CA LEU A 167 20.19 1.81 -3.49
C LEU A 167 20.69 1.20 -2.17
N LYS A 168 21.47 1.96 -1.40
CA LYS A 168 21.94 1.54 -0.07
C LYS A 168 20.99 1.95 1.07
N ARG A 169 20.17 2.97 0.81
CA ARG A 169 19.18 3.53 1.75
C ARG A 169 17.95 3.98 0.96
N ILE A 170 16.79 3.99 1.63
CA ILE A 170 15.57 4.58 1.08
C ILE A 170 15.76 6.09 1.01
N ASP A 171 15.44 6.67 -0.15
CA ASP A 171 15.47 8.12 -0.35
C ASP A 171 14.32 8.77 0.41
N SER A 172 14.64 9.70 1.31
CA SER A 172 13.65 10.38 2.16
C SER A 172 12.59 11.13 1.36
N ARG A 173 12.86 11.46 0.08
CA ARG A 173 11.87 12.06 -0.83
C ARG A 173 10.72 11.10 -1.15
N MET A 174 10.95 9.78 -1.14
CA MET A 174 9.91 8.77 -1.33
C MET A 174 8.94 8.73 -0.15
N LEU A 175 9.43 9.02 1.07
CA LEU A 175 8.62 9.07 2.29
C LEU A 175 7.70 10.31 2.35
N ARG A 176 7.80 11.24 1.39
CA ARG A 176 6.95 12.42 1.26
C ARG A 176 5.82 12.24 0.23
N LEU A 177 5.65 11.04 -0.31
CA LEU A 177 4.64 10.73 -1.32
C LEU A 177 3.33 10.27 -0.63
N TYR A 178 2.55 11.22 -0.09
CA TYR A 178 1.34 10.95 0.70
C TYR A 178 0.24 10.16 -0.05
N ASN A 179 0.27 10.14 -1.38
CA ASN A 179 -0.71 9.39 -2.18
C ASN A 179 -0.25 7.97 -2.53
N LEU A 180 0.93 7.56 -2.09
CA LEU A 180 1.55 6.30 -2.46
C LEU A 180 0.79 5.12 -1.84
N ARG A 181 0.37 4.19 -2.68
CA ARG A 181 -0.32 2.96 -2.31
C ARG A 181 0.57 1.73 -2.47
N SER A 182 1.47 1.77 -3.44
CA SER A 182 2.39 0.67 -3.73
C SER A 182 3.81 1.20 -3.90
N LEU A 183 4.72 0.68 -3.08
CA LEU A 183 6.15 0.97 -3.13
C LEU A 183 6.92 -0.34 -3.32
N ASP A 184 7.68 -0.41 -4.41
CA ASP A 184 8.51 -1.55 -4.75
C ASP A 184 9.97 -1.10 -4.85
N LEU A 185 10.79 -1.56 -3.92
CA LEU A 185 12.23 -1.29 -3.82
C LEU A 185 13.03 -2.59 -3.92
N SER A 186 12.46 -3.61 -4.57
CA SER A 186 13.08 -4.93 -4.68
C SER A 186 14.36 -4.89 -5.54
N GLY A 187 15.32 -5.79 -5.29
CA GLY A 187 16.57 -5.86 -6.06
C GLY A 187 17.51 -4.68 -5.81
N ASN A 188 17.55 -4.15 -4.59
CA ASN A 188 18.48 -3.09 -4.20
C ASN A 188 19.45 -3.60 -3.13
N HIS A 189 20.25 -2.70 -2.55
CA HIS A 189 21.23 -3.03 -1.51
C HIS A 189 20.86 -2.39 -0.16
N LEU A 190 19.56 -2.28 0.15
CA LEU A 190 19.09 -1.66 1.38
C LEU A 190 19.54 -2.49 2.59
N LYS A 191 20.23 -1.85 3.53
CA LYS A 191 20.67 -2.51 4.79
C LYS A 191 19.74 -2.25 5.96
N THR A 192 19.09 -1.08 5.97
CA THR A 192 18.18 -0.66 7.02
C THR A 192 16.98 0.07 6.42
N LEU A 193 15.85 0.00 7.12
CA LEU A 193 14.68 0.84 6.87
C LEU A 193 14.75 2.10 7.75
N PRO A 194 14.13 3.22 7.33
CA PRO A 194 13.94 4.37 8.21
C PRO A 194 12.97 4.03 9.35
N ASP A 195 13.11 4.70 10.48
CA ASP A 195 12.22 4.48 11.64
C ASP A 195 10.81 5.01 11.41
N ASP A 196 10.65 6.01 10.54
CA ASP A 196 9.37 6.71 10.38
C ASP A 196 8.78 6.57 8.97
N PHE A 197 7.64 5.90 8.89
CA PHE A 197 6.78 5.80 7.70
C PHE A 197 5.43 6.52 7.91
N SER A 198 5.31 7.37 8.93
CA SER A 198 4.07 8.04 9.37
C SER A 198 3.36 8.84 8.28
N ARG A 199 4.09 9.29 7.26
CA ARG A 199 3.56 10.09 6.15
C ARG A 199 2.95 9.26 5.01
N LEU A 200 3.12 7.94 5.04
CA LEU A 200 2.64 7.01 4.02
C LEU A 200 1.34 6.34 4.49
N ASP A 201 0.35 7.15 4.84
CA ASP A 201 -0.96 6.78 5.40
C ASP A 201 -1.86 5.98 4.44
N ARG A 202 -1.48 5.89 3.16
CA ARG A 202 -2.22 5.17 2.12
C ARG A 202 -1.47 3.96 1.59
N LEU A 203 -0.28 3.67 2.12
CA LEU A 203 0.56 2.60 1.61
C LEU A 203 -0.05 1.25 1.99
N SER A 204 -0.40 0.47 0.97
CA SER A 204 -1.01 -0.85 1.11
C SER A 204 -0.09 -1.98 0.68
N GLU A 205 0.88 -1.71 -0.19
CA GLU A 205 1.84 -2.70 -0.66
C GLU A 205 3.27 -2.17 -0.53
N LEU A 206 4.11 -2.92 0.16
CA LEU A 206 5.54 -2.66 0.27
C LEU A 206 6.33 -3.91 -0.14
N ARG A 207 7.13 -3.78 -1.19
CA ARG A 207 8.02 -4.85 -1.66
C ARG A 207 9.47 -4.41 -1.46
N LEU A 208 10.21 -5.22 -0.72
CA LEU A 208 11.60 -5.03 -0.33
C LEU A 208 12.42 -6.30 -0.62
N ALA A 209 11.95 -7.13 -1.55
CA ALA A 209 12.57 -8.41 -1.84
C ALA A 209 13.99 -8.24 -2.40
N ASN A 210 14.88 -9.21 -2.17
CA ASN A 210 16.26 -9.20 -2.67
C ASN A 210 17.01 -7.92 -2.27
N ASN A 211 17.13 -7.70 -0.97
CA ASN A 211 17.89 -6.61 -0.35
C ASN A 211 18.86 -7.19 0.71
N HIS A 212 19.44 -6.34 1.55
CA HIS A 212 20.38 -6.75 2.61
C HIS A 212 19.88 -6.36 4.00
N LEU A 213 18.56 -6.37 4.23
CA LEU A 213 17.98 -6.00 5.51
C LEU A 213 18.32 -7.04 6.58
N GLU A 214 18.89 -6.60 7.70
CA GLU A 214 19.27 -7.46 8.84
C GLU A 214 18.26 -7.38 10.00
N ASP A 215 17.55 -6.25 10.12
CA ASP A 215 16.50 -6.02 11.12
C ASP A 215 15.42 -5.06 10.56
N ILE A 216 14.23 -5.09 11.17
CA ILE A 216 13.13 -4.16 10.92
C ILE A 216 13.03 -3.21 12.13
N PRO A 217 13.18 -1.89 11.94
CA PRO A 217 13.15 -0.93 13.06
C PRO A 217 11.82 -0.95 13.81
N VAL A 218 11.84 -0.67 15.12
CA VAL A 218 10.61 -0.63 15.94
C VAL A 218 9.61 0.36 15.37
N GLY A 219 10.10 1.51 14.91
CA GLY A 219 9.26 2.57 14.35
C GLY A 219 8.49 2.16 13.09
N PHE A 220 9.00 1.20 12.30
CA PHE A 220 8.30 0.66 11.12
C PHE A 220 6.95 0.02 11.49
N CYS A 221 6.92 -0.61 12.66
CA CYS A 221 5.73 -1.29 13.18
C CYS A 221 4.86 -0.34 14.03
N SER A 222 5.10 0.97 13.93
CA SER A 222 4.37 2.00 14.65
C SER A 222 3.75 2.99 13.67
N GLY A 223 2.55 3.49 13.98
CA GLY A 223 1.86 4.49 13.16
C GLY A 223 0.93 3.89 12.08
N PRO A 224 0.64 4.64 11.00
CA PRO A 224 -0.49 4.35 10.12
C PRO A 224 -0.32 3.08 9.29
N LEU A 225 0.93 2.66 9.01
CA LEU A 225 1.19 1.41 8.28
C LEU A 225 0.55 0.18 8.93
N CYS A 226 0.42 0.19 10.26
CA CYS A 226 -0.22 -0.88 11.03
C CYS A 226 -1.65 -1.17 10.57
N GLN A 227 -2.33 -0.15 10.04
CA GLN A 227 -3.74 -0.20 9.65
C GLN A 227 -3.93 -0.23 8.12
N THR A 228 -2.88 0.06 7.35
CA THR A 228 -3.00 0.25 5.89
C THR A 228 -2.27 -0.80 5.08
N LEU A 229 -1.18 -1.36 5.62
CA LEU A 229 -0.29 -2.26 4.88
C LEU A 229 -0.91 -3.66 4.79
N ASN A 230 -1.24 -4.07 3.57
CA ASN A 230 -1.87 -5.36 3.28
C ASN A 230 -0.87 -6.39 2.76
N LEU A 231 0.15 -5.96 2.00
CA LEU A 231 1.19 -6.83 1.45
C LEU A 231 2.57 -6.32 1.85
N LEU A 232 3.35 -7.20 2.46
CA LEU A 232 4.74 -6.97 2.80
C LEU A 232 5.60 -8.13 2.28
N ASP A 233 6.50 -7.81 1.36
CA ASP A 233 7.47 -8.75 0.82
C ASP A 233 8.88 -8.40 1.28
N LEU A 234 9.45 -9.25 2.14
CA LEU A 234 10.79 -9.14 2.71
C LEU A 234 11.68 -10.30 2.26
N SER A 235 11.30 -11.02 1.20
CA SER A 235 12.02 -12.20 0.72
C SER A 235 13.45 -11.89 0.27
N GLY A 236 14.40 -12.82 0.38
CA GLY A 236 15.78 -12.60 -0.07
C GLY A 236 16.48 -11.47 0.69
N ASN A 237 16.33 -11.44 2.01
CA ASN A 237 17.04 -10.53 2.91
C ASN A 237 17.91 -11.34 3.89
N ARG A 238 18.40 -10.71 4.97
CA ARG A 238 19.26 -11.34 5.99
C ARG A 238 18.64 -11.21 7.38
N LEU A 239 17.31 -11.22 7.45
CA LEU A 239 16.58 -11.05 8.71
C LEU A 239 16.81 -12.29 9.59
N LYS A 240 17.32 -12.08 10.81
CA LYS A 240 17.57 -13.16 11.78
C LYS A 240 16.40 -13.38 12.74
N MET A 241 15.65 -12.32 13.00
CA MET A 241 14.48 -12.36 13.86
C MET A 241 13.52 -11.22 13.51
N LEU A 242 12.24 -11.41 13.85
CA LEU A 242 11.25 -10.35 13.84
C LEU A 242 10.86 -10.06 15.29
N ARG A 243 10.92 -8.78 15.68
CA ARG A 243 10.55 -8.34 17.03
C ARG A 243 9.04 -8.48 17.28
N SER A 244 8.62 -8.44 18.55
CA SER A 244 7.22 -8.64 18.93
C SER A 244 6.28 -7.56 18.41
N GLU A 245 6.81 -6.37 18.16
CA GLU A 245 6.17 -5.19 17.61
C GLU A 245 5.76 -5.42 16.15
N PHE A 246 6.44 -6.31 15.41
CA PHE A 246 6.07 -6.69 14.06
C PHE A 246 4.62 -7.20 13.96
N CYS A 247 4.12 -7.79 15.05
CA CYS A 247 2.75 -8.28 15.14
C CYS A 247 1.70 -7.15 15.27
N GLN A 248 2.09 -5.87 15.27
CA GLN A 248 1.20 -4.71 15.26
C GLN A 248 0.69 -4.38 13.85
N LEU A 249 1.22 -5.01 12.80
CA LEU A 249 0.74 -4.90 11.43
C LEU A 249 -0.58 -5.69 11.25
N GLU A 250 -1.64 -5.23 11.92
CA GLU A 250 -2.93 -5.94 12.05
C GLU A 250 -3.70 -6.03 10.73
N ALA A 251 -3.49 -5.08 9.81
CA ALA A 251 -4.09 -5.07 8.48
C ALA A 251 -3.38 -6.00 7.46
N LEU A 252 -2.23 -6.59 7.82
CA LEU A 252 -1.44 -7.36 6.89
C LEU A 252 -2.15 -8.66 6.48
N VAL A 253 -2.31 -8.86 5.18
CA VAL A 253 -2.97 -10.02 4.57
C VAL A 253 -1.94 -11.00 4.00
N THR A 254 -0.87 -10.47 3.40
CA THR A 254 0.19 -11.25 2.76
C THR A 254 1.55 -10.86 3.33
N LEU A 255 2.25 -11.86 3.87
CA LEU A 255 3.60 -11.74 4.39
C LEU A 255 4.52 -12.74 3.69
N LYS A 256 5.56 -12.25 3.03
CA LYS A 256 6.61 -13.07 2.45
C LYS A 256 7.95 -12.81 3.13
N LEU A 257 8.57 -13.88 3.60
CA LEU A 257 9.80 -13.90 4.37
C LEU A 257 10.80 -14.91 3.80
N ASP A 258 10.60 -15.36 2.56
CA ASP A 258 11.39 -16.43 1.96
C ASP A 258 12.88 -16.07 1.91
N SER A 259 13.77 -17.06 1.98
CA SER A 259 15.21 -16.89 1.86
C SER A 259 15.75 -15.79 2.80
N ASN A 260 15.50 -15.96 4.10
CA ASN A 260 16.05 -15.15 5.17
C ASN A 260 16.80 -16.06 6.16
N GLU A 261 17.21 -15.54 7.31
CA GLU A 261 17.93 -16.29 8.35
C GLU A 261 17.10 -16.42 9.64
N LEU A 262 15.76 -16.42 9.52
CA LEU A 262 14.87 -16.40 10.69
C LEU A 262 15.01 -17.70 11.49
N CYS A 263 15.38 -17.58 12.77
CA CYS A 263 15.44 -18.74 13.68
C CYS A 263 14.09 -19.02 14.37
N CYS A 264 13.24 -18.00 14.49
CA CYS A 264 11.91 -18.13 15.08
C CYS A 264 10.94 -17.07 14.52
N LEU A 265 9.64 -17.38 14.57
CA LEU A 265 8.58 -16.40 14.34
C LEU A 265 8.18 -15.72 15.66
N PRO A 266 7.71 -14.46 15.62
CA PRO A 266 7.37 -13.72 16.83
C PRO A 266 6.18 -14.35 17.55
N HIS A 267 6.26 -14.44 18.88
CA HIS A 267 5.22 -15.09 19.71
C HIS A 267 3.85 -14.39 19.67
N GLY A 268 3.75 -13.19 19.11
CA GLY A 268 2.51 -12.43 19.01
C GLY A 268 1.81 -12.53 17.65
N ILE A 269 2.21 -13.45 16.77
CA ILE A 269 1.74 -13.50 15.37
C ILE A 269 0.22 -13.61 15.25
N ASN A 270 -0.45 -14.20 16.25
CA ASN A 270 -1.91 -14.27 16.36
C ASN A 270 -2.64 -12.91 16.38
N ARG A 271 -1.94 -11.80 16.63
CA ARG A 271 -2.51 -10.45 16.55
C ARG A 271 -2.78 -10.00 15.11
N MET A 272 -2.08 -10.58 14.14
CA MET A 272 -2.23 -10.28 12.72
C MET A 272 -3.49 -10.98 12.18
N THR A 273 -4.66 -10.54 12.64
CA THR A 273 -5.94 -11.24 12.41
C THR A 273 -6.40 -11.27 10.95
N GLN A 274 -5.89 -10.35 10.12
CA GLN A 274 -6.18 -10.30 8.68
C GLN A 274 -5.22 -11.16 7.85
N LEU A 275 -4.20 -11.75 8.47
CA LEU A 275 -3.20 -12.54 7.76
C LEU A 275 -3.86 -13.78 7.14
N ARG A 276 -3.64 -13.97 5.84
CA ARG A 276 -4.15 -15.11 5.06
C ARG A 276 -3.04 -15.87 4.35
N PHE A 277 -1.96 -15.17 3.97
CA PHE A 277 -0.86 -15.76 3.22
C PHE A 277 0.45 -15.54 3.96
N ILE A 278 1.13 -16.62 4.32
CA ILE A 278 2.48 -16.58 4.90
C ILE A 278 3.38 -17.51 4.11
N SER A 279 4.52 -16.98 3.66
CA SER A 279 5.61 -17.76 3.09
C SER A 279 6.89 -17.45 3.85
N ALA A 280 7.55 -18.47 4.38
CA ALA A 280 8.84 -18.35 5.07
C ALA A 280 9.80 -19.47 4.61
N VAL A 281 9.81 -19.75 3.31
CA VAL A 281 10.62 -20.79 2.68
C VAL A 281 12.10 -20.50 2.86
N GLY A 282 12.94 -21.52 3.10
CA GLY A 282 14.39 -21.33 3.13
C GLY A 282 14.85 -20.42 4.27
N ASN A 283 14.35 -20.67 5.49
CA ASN A 283 14.77 -20.00 6.72
C ASN A 283 15.41 -21.02 7.67
N LYS A 284 15.68 -20.62 8.92
CA LYS A 284 16.30 -21.47 9.97
C LYS A 284 15.31 -21.76 11.11
N LEU A 285 14.01 -21.83 10.81
CA LEU A 285 12.97 -22.04 11.82
C LEU A 285 13.10 -23.45 12.41
N GLN A 286 13.25 -23.52 13.72
CA GLN A 286 13.33 -24.79 14.45
C GLN A 286 11.99 -25.22 15.04
N THR A 287 11.17 -24.26 15.43
CA THR A 287 9.85 -24.42 16.06
C THR A 287 8.91 -23.29 15.63
N LEU A 288 7.61 -23.53 15.73
CA LEU A 288 6.57 -22.50 15.59
C LEU A 288 6.10 -22.03 16.98
N PRO A 289 5.82 -20.73 17.18
CA PRO A 289 5.27 -20.26 18.45
C PRO A 289 3.86 -20.80 18.67
N ALA A 290 3.48 -21.09 19.90
CA ALA A 290 2.14 -21.59 20.25
C ALA A 290 0.98 -20.69 19.79
N SER A 291 1.22 -19.39 19.59
CA SER A 291 0.23 -18.48 19.03
C SER A 291 -0.09 -18.74 17.55
N PHE A 292 0.76 -19.46 16.84
CA PHE A 292 0.55 -19.85 15.45
C PHE A 292 -0.72 -20.71 15.27
N THR A 293 -1.10 -21.48 16.30
CA THR A 293 -2.33 -22.30 16.32
C THR A 293 -3.62 -21.48 16.23
N GLN A 294 -3.56 -20.17 16.46
CA GLN A 294 -4.70 -19.27 16.46
C GLN A 294 -4.88 -18.52 15.14
N LEU A 295 -4.00 -18.73 14.16
CA LEU A 295 -4.11 -18.14 12.84
C LEU A 295 -5.16 -18.87 12.00
N ARG A 296 -5.68 -18.19 10.99
CA ARG A 296 -6.57 -18.74 9.96
C ARG A 296 -6.06 -18.30 8.61
N LEU A 297 -5.21 -19.13 8.02
CA LEU A 297 -4.52 -18.87 6.77
C LEU A 297 -5.26 -19.56 5.62
N GLU A 298 -5.09 -19.00 4.43
CA GLU A 298 -5.51 -19.61 3.17
C GLU A 298 -4.35 -20.43 2.58
N ASN A 299 -3.12 -19.91 2.70
CA ASN A 299 -1.92 -20.56 2.18
C ASN A 299 -0.74 -20.35 3.14
N LEU A 300 0.00 -21.43 3.40
CA LEU A 300 1.17 -21.46 4.25
C LEU A 300 2.28 -22.28 3.58
N ASP A 301 3.44 -21.65 3.40
CA ASP A 301 4.67 -22.34 3.00
C ASP A 301 5.80 -22.12 4.02
N LEU A 302 6.28 -23.23 4.57
CA LEU A 302 7.38 -23.29 5.54
C LEU A 302 8.49 -24.24 5.08
N SER A 303 8.52 -24.60 3.80
CA SER A 303 9.49 -25.55 3.25
C SER A 303 10.94 -25.06 3.38
N GLY A 304 11.88 -25.99 3.47
CA GLY A 304 13.31 -25.66 3.56
C GLY A 304 13.70 -24.95 4.87
N ASN A 305 13.06 -25.32 5.98
CA ASN A 305 13.44 -24.90 7.34
C ASN A 305 14.09 -26.05 8.12
N GLU A 306 14.73 -25.72 9.25
CA GLU A 306 15.46 -26.65 10.11
C GLU A 306 14.61 -27.14 11.29
N PHE A 307 13.37 -27.57 11.03
CA PHE A 307 12.46 -28.00 12.09
C PHE A 307 13.03 -29.19 12.86
N ILE A 308 13.03 -29.09 14.20
CA ILE A 308 13.45 -30.19 15.07
C ILE A 308 12.51 -31.36 14.87
N GLN A 309 13.05 -32.59 14.87
CA GLN A 309 12.24 -33.80 14.74
C GLN A 309 11.15 -33.83 15.80
N ALA A 310 9.90 -33.98 15.35
CA ALA A 310 8.74 -34.08 16.21
C ALA A 310 8.87 -35.26 17.17
N GLY A 311 9.10 -34.96 18.45
CA GLY A 311 9.10 -35.92 19.56
C GLY A 311 7.78 -35.93 20.34
N PRO A 312 7.64 -36.80 21.36
CA PRO A 312 6.50 -36.76 22.25
C PRO A 312 6.43 -35.41 22.97
N SER A 313 5.21 -34.96 23.28
CA SER A 313 5.01 -33.70 23.99
C SER A 313 5.79 -33.71 25.31
N SER A 314 6.61 -32.69 25.51
CA SER A 314 7.50 -32.60 26.67
C SER A 314 7.31 -31.26 27.37
N ALA A 315 7.34 -31.30 28.70
CA ALA A 315 7.17 -30.14 29.55
C ALA A 315 8.38 -30.02 30.48
N ILE A 316 9.03 -28.86 30.47
CA ILE A 316 10.07 -28.51 31.44
C ILE A 316 9.45 -27.48 32.38
N ASP A 317 9.02 -27.93 33.56
CA ASP A 317 8.48 -27.03 34.60
C ASP A 317 9.62 -26.29 35.29
N ARG A 318 9.66 -24.95 35.11
CA ARG A 318 10.57 -24.05 35.81
C ARG A 318 9.82 -23.00 36.61
N LEU A 319 8.56 -23.28 36.99
CA LEU A 319 7.78 -22.37 37.83
C LEU A 319 8.45 -22.24 39.19
N ARG A 320 8.90 -21.03 39.49
CA ARG A 320 9.48 -20.62 40.77
C ARG A 320 8.85 -19.30 41.22
N PHE A 321 9.03 -18.96 42.49
CA PHE A 321 8.70 -17.62 42.96
C PHE A 321 9.51 -16.59 42.17
N PRO A 322 8.85 -15.62 41.50
CA PRO A 322 9.55 -14.62 40.69
C PRO A 322 10.38 -13.71 41.60
N SER A 323 11.57 -13.36 41.15
CA SER A 323 12.38 -12.34 41.83
C SER A 323 11.70 -10.96 41.72
N LEU A 324 12.11 -10.01 42.57
CA LEU A 324 11.65 -8.62 42.46
C LEU A 324 11.93 -8.05 41.06
N LEU A 325 13.07 -8.42 40.46
CA LEU A 325 13.42 -8.07 39.08
C LEU A 325 12.40 -8.62 38.07
N GLU A 326 12.03 -9.89 38.19
CA GLU A 326 11.03 -10.51 37.30
C GLU A 326 9.65 -9.86 37.48
N CYS A 327 9.27 -9.53 38.73
CA CYS A 327 8.04 -8.79 39.04
C CYS A 327 8.03 -7.39 38.41
N ALA A 328 9.11 -6.63 38.56
CA ALA A 328 9.26 -5.31 37.96
C ALA A 328 9.22 -5.37 36.43
N ALA A 329 9.93 -6.34 35.82
CA ALA A 329 9.90 -6.56 34.38
C ALA A 329 8.50 -6.91 33.86
N LYS A 330 7.77 -7.77 34.57
CA LYS A 330 6.35 -8.08 34.27
C LYS A 330 5.47 -6.83 34.39
N ALA A 331 5.69 -5.98 35.38
CA ALA A 331 4.94 -4.74 35.56
C ALA A 331 5.18 -3.76 34.41
N ILE A 332 6.44 -3.59 33.97
CA ILE A 332 6.81 -2.76 32.81
C ILE A 332 6.02 -3.18 31.56
N HIS A 333 6.01 -4.48 31.24
CA HIS A 333 5.26 -5.02 30.10
C HIS A 333 3.74 -4.90 30.27
N LYS A 334 3.23 -5.14 31.48
CA LYS A 334 1.80 -5.06 31.80
C LYS A 334 1.26 -3.63 31.65
N HIS A 335 2.03 -2.64 32.10
CA HIS A 335 1.65 -1.22 32.07
C HIS A 335 2.16 -0.48 30.83
N ARG A 336 2.85 -1.17 29.90
CA ARG A 336 3.44 -0.58 28.69
C ARG A 336 4.30 0.66 29.00
N VAL A 337 5.09 0.57 30.08
CA VAL A 337 5.97 1.67 30.49
C VAL A 337 6.99 1.91 29.38
N VAL A 338 7.08 3.15 28.92
CA VAL A 338 8.06 3.57 27.92
C VAL A 338 9.38 3.82 28.65
N TYR A 339 10.47 3.27 28.10
CA TYR A 339 11.82 3.46 28.60
C TYR A 339 12.80 3.56 27.43
N THR A 340 13.88 4.30 27.62
CA THR A 340 15.01 4.44 26.69
C THR A 340 16.12 3.45 27.05
N GLU A 341 17.08 3.23 26.15
CA GLU A 341 18.25 2.40 26.49
C GLU A 341 19.07 3.02 27.63
N GLU A 342 19.04 4.34 27.79
CA GLU A 342 19.67 5.06 28.90
C GLU A 342 18.97 4.77 30.24
N ASP A 343 17.63 4.68 30.25
CA ASP A 343 16.85 4.46 31.47
C ASP A 343 17.08 3.08 32.11
N VAL A 344 17.26 2.05 31.28
CA VAL A 344 17.31 0.65 31.75
C VAL A 344 18.62 -0.06 31.45
N GLY A 345 19.54 0.53 30.69
CA GLY A 345 20.91 0.06 30.43
C GLY A 345 21.09 -1.46 30.45
N HIS A 346 21.64 -1.97 31.56
CA HIS A 346 21.91 -3.40 31.77
C HIS A 346 20.68 -4.31 31.82
N LEU A 347 19.50 -3.79 32.19
CA LEU A 347 18.22 -4.51 32.25
C LEU A 347 17.57 -4.66 30.87
N LEU A 348 18.00 -3.90 29.86
CA LEU A 348 17.41 -3.93 28.52
C LEU A 348 17.43 -5.34 27.92
N ARG A 349 18.54 -6.06 28.08
CA ARG A 349 18.68 -7.45 27.62
C ARG A 349 17.70 -8.38 28.34
N TYR A 350 17.50 -8.17 29.64
CA TYR A 350 16.53 -8.95 30.42
C TYR A 350 15.10 -8.65 29.97
N LEU A 351 14.73 -7.37 29.85
CA LEU A 351 13.39 -6.93 29.42
C LEU A 351 13.03 -7.44 28.02
N ARG A 352 14.01 -7.48 27.09
CA ARG A 352 13.86 -8.02 25.72
C ARG A 352 13.80 -9.55 25.67
N SER A 353 14.31 -10.27 26.68
CA SER A 353 14.26 -11.74 26.73
C SER A 353 12.88 -12.33 27.05
N GLY A 354 11.92 -11.46 27.41
CA GLY A 354 10.59 -11.86 27.82
C GLY A 354 9.82 -12.60 26.73
N LYS A 355 9.32 -13.79 27.05
CA LYS A 355 8.52 -14.64 26.16
C LYS A 355 7.05 -14.51 26.49
N ARG A 356 6.18 -14.28 25.50
CA ARG A 356 4.75 -14.09 25.76
C ARG A 356 4.06 -15.45 25.98
N CYS A 357 3.32 -15.54 27.08
CA CYS A 357 2.35 -16.60 27.33
C CYS A 357 1.06 -16.31 26.56
N LEU A 358 0.30 -17.36 26.22
CA LEU A 358 -0.98 -17.27 25.53
C LEU A 358 -2.04 -16.46 26.28
N CYS A 359 -1.95 -16.34 27.61
CA CYS A 359 -2.83 -15.47 28.40
C CYS A 359 -2.51 -13.96 28.26
N GLY A 360 -1.44 -13.61 27.55
CA GLY A 360 -0.96 -12.25 27.32
C GLY A 360 0.11 -11.76 28.30
N ASN A 361 0.38 -12.51 29.38
CA ASN A 361 1.46 -12.20 30.32
C ASN A 361 2.84 -12.53 29.72
N VAL A 362 3.87 -11.85 30.19
CA VAL A 362 5.27 -12.11 29.79
C VAL A 362 5.94 -13.01 30.82
N CYS A 363 6.69 -13.98 30.32
CA CYS A 363 7.47 -14.95 31.07
C CYS A 363 8.96 -14.64 30.92
N PHE A 364 9.71 -14.74 32.02
CA PHE A 364 11.17 -14.63 31.99
C PHE A 364 11.79 -15.94 32.49
N THR A 365 12.32 -15.95 33.70
CA THR A 365 12.94 -17.12 34.31
C THR A 365 11.91 -18.13 34.82
N SER A 366 10.80 -17.67 35.40
CA SER A 366 9.73 -18.54 35.90
C SER A 366 8.68 -18.81 34.81
N HIS A 367 8.74 -20.00 34.21
CA HIS A 367 7.78 -20.47 33.21
C HIS A 367 7.81 -21.99 33.04
N VAL A 368 6.74 -22.56 32.49
CA VAL A 368 6.78 -23.90 31.89
C VAL A 368 7.12 -23.76 30.42
N HIS A 369 8.16 -24.44 29.98
CA HIS A 369 8.46 -24.59 28.55
C HIS A 369 7.82 -25.89 28.06
N TYR A 370 6.91 -25.79 27.11
CA TYR A 370 6.17 -26.92 26.57
C TYR A 370 6.43 -27.05 25.08
N LEU A 371 6.88 -28.23 24.65
CA LEU A 371 7.06 -28.57 23.25
C LEU A 371 5.99 -29.60 22.85
N THR A 372 5.31 -29.33 21.74
CA THR A 372 4.27 -30.19 21.17
C THR A 372 4.37 -30.18 19.65
N THR A 373 3.56 -30.98 18.99
CA THR A 373 3.41 -30.96 17.53
C THR A 373 2.13 -30.24 17.11
N LEU A 374 2.17 -29.55 15.98
CA LEU A 374 1.03 -28.91 15.33
C LEU A 374 0.84 -29.49 13.94
N ASP A 375 -0.38 -29.94 13.64
CA ASP A 375 -0.78 -30.25 12.26
C ASP A 375 -1.16 -28.94 11.54
N LEU A 376 -0.40 -28.58 10.51
CA LEU A 376 -0.57 -27.31 9.80
C LEU A 376 -1.93 -27.20 9.09
N ARG A 377 -2.59 -28.32 8.77
CA ARG A 377 -3.94 -28.35 8.17
C ARG A 377 -5.01 -27.75 9.08
N GLN A 378 -4.72 -27.61 10.37
CA GLN A 378 -5.63 -26.96 11.31
C GLN A 378 -5.61 -25.43 11.19
N VAL A 379 -4.54 -24.87 10.63
CA VAL A 379 -4.28 -23.43 10.58
C VAL A 379 -4.46 -22.87 9.17
N THR A 380 -4.30 -23.69 8.13
CA THR A 380 -4.38 -23.26 6.72
C THR A 380 -5.20 -24.22 5.85
N SER A 381 -5.86 -23.69 4.80
CA SER A 381 -6.56 -24.51 3.79
C SER A 381 -5.62 -25.15 2.77
N GLU A 382 -4.55 -24.44 2.38
CA GLU A 382 -3.50 -24.96 1.51
C GLU A 382 -2.20 -25.08 2.32
N VAL A 383 -1.65 -26.30 2.41
CA VAL A 383 -0.38 -26.59 3.08
C VAL A 383 0.59 -27.16 2.06
N THR A 384 1.76 -26.53 1.93
CA THR A 384 2.94 -27.19 1.34
C THR A 384 3.70 -27.95 2.42
N ALA A 385 4.25 -29.10 2.05
CA ALA A 385 5.02 -29.94 2.95
C ALA A 385 6.25 -29.19 3.49
N ILE A 386 6.52 -29.34 4.79
CA ILE A 386 7.65 -28.65 5.45
C ILE A 386 8.99 -29.34 5.15
N ASP A 387 8.98 -30.62 4.82
CA ASP A 387 10.15 -31.43 4.53
C ASP A 387 10.00 -32.20 3.21
N GLN A 388 11.13 -32.75 2.73
CA GLN A 388 11.16 -33.57 1.51
C GLN A 388 10.34 -34.87 1.64
N ARG A 389 9.90 -35.24 2.85
CA ARG A 389 9.11 -36.44 3.14
C ARG A 389 7.61 -36.18 3.09
N GLY A 390 7.18 -34.94 2.82
CA GLY A 390 5.76 -34.61 2.75
C GLY A 390 5.12 -34.31 4.12
N SER A 391 5.90 -34.12 5.18
CA SER A 391 5.36 -33.86 6.51
C SER A 391 4.61 -32.54 6.55
N VAL A 392 3.46 -32.54 7.23
CA VAL A 392 2.64 -31.36 7.52
C VAL A 392 2.55 -31.10 9.03
N ILE A 393 3.39 -31.80 9.81
CA ILE A 393 3.44 -31.71 11.27
C ILE A 393 4.67 -30.92 11.67
N ALA A 394 4.47 -29.73 12.23
CA ALA A 394 5.54 -28.85 12.68
C ALA A 394 5.68 -28.89 14.21
N PRO A 395 6.91 -28.85 14.76
CA PRO A 395 7.12 -28.69 16.20
C PRO A 395 6.69 -27.28 16.63
N CYS A 396 6.06 -27.19 17.80
CA CYS A 396 5.49 -25.98 18.33
C CYS A 396 5.90 -25.78 19.80
N GLU A 397 6.38 -24.58 20.13
CA GLU A 397 6.85 -24.22 21.46
C GLU A 397 5.93 -23.23 22.17
N ALA A 398 5.66 -23.47 23.44
CA ALA A 398 4.88 -22.61 24.31
C ALA A 398 5.63 -22.26 25.60
N PHE A 399 5.53 -21.01 26.02
CA PHE A 399 6.05 -20.52 27.31
C PHE A 399 4.87 -20.11 28.19
N LEU A 400 4.63 -20.85 29.27
CA LEU A 400 3.42 -20.74 30.07
C LEU A 400 3.75 -20.14 31.44
N CYS A 401 3.01 -19.09 31.82
CA CYS A 401 3.36 -18.28 33.00
C CYS A 401 2.90 -18.85 34.34
N SER A 402 2.05 -19.87 34.35
CA SER A 402 1.47 -20.45 35.57
C SER A 402 0.99 -21.88 35.35
N ARG A 403 0.80 -22.62 36.45
CA ARG A 403 0.27 -23.99 36.43
C ARG A 403 -1.13 -24.08 35.81
N SER A 404 -1.97 -23.06 36.04
CA SER A 404 -3.27 -22.94 35.36
C SER A 404 -3.13 -22.77 33.84
N CYS A 405 -2.16 -22.00 33.36
CA CYS A 405 -1.89 -21.91 31.92
C CYS A 405 -1.32 -23.22 31.38
N PHE A 406 -0.50 -23.91 32.15
CA PHE A 406 0.00 -25.24 31.77
C PHE A 406 -1.13 -26.26 31.60
N GLU A 407 -2.00 -26.40 32.59
CA GLU A 407 -3.14 -27.33 32.54
C GLU A 407 -4.13 -26.99 31.42
N LYS A 408 -4.42 -25.69 31.20
CA LYS A 408 -5.27 -25.25 30.09
C LYS A 408 -4.65 -25.60 28.73
N TYR A 409 -3.34 -25.43 28.58
CA TYR A 409 -2.64 -25.75 27.33
C TYR A 409 -2.56 -27.24 27.09
N GLN A 410 -2.33 -28.05 28.13
CA GLN A 410 -2.37 -29.51 28.00
C GLN A 410 -3.76 -30.03 27.60
N ARG A 411 -4.83 -29.47 28.17
CA ARG A 411 -6.21 -29.87 27.85
C ARG A 411 -6.60 -29.48 26.43
N ASN A 412 -6.27 -28.25 26.02
CA ASN A 412 -6.57 -27.78 24.67
C ASN A 412 -5.55 -26.72 24.20
N PRO A 413 -4.47 -27.15 23.53
CA PRO A 413 -3.47 -26.25 22.94
C PRO A 413 -4.06 -25.28 21.91
N TYR A 414 -5.22 -25.64 21.36
CA TYR A 414 -5.89 -25.02 20.21
C TYR A 414 -7.11 -24.19 20.61
N SER A 415 -7.38 -24.04 21.91
CA SER A 415 -8.56 -23.31 22.38
C SER A 415 -8.56 -21.87 21.87
N SER A 416 -9.65 -21.39 21.28
CA SER A 416 -9.83 -19.96 20.96
C SER A 416 -10.08 -19.10 22.21
N LEU A 417 -10.26 -19.73 23.38
CA LEU A 417 -10.65 -19.11 24.66
C LEU A 417 -9.47 -18.55 25.48
N TRP A 418 -8.26 -18.47 24.92
CA TRP A 418 -7.12 -17.79 25.59
C TRP A 418 -7.27 -16.27 25.61
N LYS A 419 -8.17 -15.71 24.80
CA LYS A 419 -8.61 -14.32 24.98
C LYS A 419 -9.15 -14.22 26.40
N LYS A 420 -8.55 -13.36 27.22
CA LYS A 420 -9.13 -12.91 28.47
C LYS A 420 -10.63 -12.70 28.20
N SER A 421 -11.48 -13.44 28.89
CA SER A 421 -12.81 -12.96 29.23
C SER A 421 -12.60 -11.53 29.70
N SER A 422 -12.99 -10.57 28.86
CA SER A 422 -13.04 -9.17 29.20
C SER A 422 -13.89 -9.10 30.45
N VAL A 423 -13.22 -8.88 31.58
CA VAL A 423 -13.88 -8.61 32.84
C VAL A 423 -14.62 -7.29 32.63
N THR A 424 -15.95 -7.41 32.73
CA THR A 424 -16.94 -6.38 33.03
C THR A 424 -16.45 -5.34 34.01
#